data_AF-A0A976DQF1-F1
#
_entry.id   AF-A0A976DQF1-F1
#
_cell.length_a   1.000
_cell.length_b   1.000
_cell.length_c   1.000
_cell.angle_alpha   90.00
_cell.angle_beta   90.00
_cell.angle_gamma   90.00
#
_symmetry.space_group_name_H-M   'P 1'
#
loop_
_entity.id
_entity.type
_entity.pdbx_description
1 polymer ?
#
loop_
_entity_poly.entity_id
_entity_poly.type
_entity_poly.pdbx_seq_one_letter_code
_entity_poly.pdbx_strand_id
1 'polypeptide(L)'
;ERQFTQARLLRAVNAYVRDGFLPETVRDRSRRRETDDRLPAIVAAIKGADPDITLQAICNRLEAMRERTPRGRTSWQPSSVKMLLERATTLGLLLQR
;
A
#
# COMPACT_ATOMS: atom_id res chain seq x y z
N GLU A 1 33.40 15.12 0.22
CA GLU A 1 32.40 14.50 1.12
C GLU A 1 32.32 13.00 0.84
N ARG A 2 32.21 12.14 1.86
CA ARG A 2 32.13 10.68 1.64
C ARG A 2 30.73 10.31 1.18
N GLN A 3 30.63 9.74 -0.02
CA GLN A 3 29.38 9.28 -0.60
C GLN A 3 28.75 8.15 0.22
N PHE A 4 27.43 8.18 0.35
CA PHE A 4 26.64 7.11 0.97
C PHE A 4 26.54 5.93 -0.01
N THR A 5 26.94 4.73 0.42
CA THR A 5 26.85 3.51 -0.40
C THR A 5 26.33 2.34 0.43
N GLN A 6 25.65 1.39 -0.23
CA GLN A 6 25.11 0.20 0.43
C GLN A 6 26.21 -0.62 1.14
N ALA A 7 27.36 -0.83 0.49
CA ALA A 7 28.48 -1.54 1.10
C ALA A 7 29.04 -0.83 2.35
N ARG A 8 28.94 0.51 2.42
CA ARG A 8 29.34 1.27 3.60
C ARG A 8 28.32 1.11 4.73
N LEU A 9 27.04 1.12 4.41
CA LEU A 9 25.96 0.86 5.36
C LEU A 9 26.10 -0.54 5.97
N LEU A 10 26.27 -1.58 5.15
CA LEU A 10 26.39 -2.96 5.63
C LEU A 10 27.59 -3.15 6.57
N ARG A 11 28.74 -2.54 6.29
CA ARG A 11 29.90 -2.57 7.19
C ARG A 11 29.61 -1.91 8.54
N ALA A 12 28.95 -0.76 8.53
CA ALA A 12 28.58 -0.05 9.76
C ALA A 12 27.57 -0.85 10.60
N VAL A 13 26.51 -1.36 9.97
CA VAL A 13 25.51 -2.23 10.62
C VAL A 13 26.19 -3.46 11.23
N ASN A 14 27.11 -4.09 10.49
CA ASN A 14 27.79 -5.28 11.00
C ASN A 14 28.65 -4.99 12.23
N ALA A 15 29.37 -3.87 12.25
CA ALA A 15 30.14 -3.44 13.41
C ALA A 15 29.22 -3.14 14.61
N TYR A 16 28.11 -2.44 14.39
CA TYR A 16 27.19 -2.08 15.46
C TYR A 16 26.47 -3.28 16.08
N VAL A 17 26.11 -4.28 15.27
CA VAL A 17 25.54 -5.53 15.78
C VAL A 17 26.59 -6.31 16.58
N ARG A 18 27.84 -6.40 16.09
CA ARG A 18 28.95 -7.07 16.81
C ARG A 18 29.23 -6.40 18.16
N ASP A 19 29.20 -5.07 18.19
CA ASP A 19 29.52 -4.28 19.37
C ASP A 19 28.29 -4.11 20.32
N GLY A 20 27.15 -4.76 20.00
CA GLY A 20 25.95 -4.77 20.85
C GLY A 20 25.09 -3.50 20.78
N PHE A 21 25.38 -2.58 19.87
CA PHE A 21 24.61 -1.34 19.67
C PHE A 21 23.32 -1.55 18.86
N LEU A 22 23.21 -2.67 18.13
CA LEU A 22 22.02 -3.04 17.37
C LEU A 22 21.67 -4.52 17.59
N PRO A 23 20.37 -4.87 17.58
CA PRO A 23 19.97 -6.28 17.64
C PRO A 23 20.30 -6.99 16.33
N GLU A 24 20.60 -8.30 16.41
CA GLU A 24 20.89 -9.14 15.23
C GLU A 24 19.74 -9.14 14.21
N THR A 25 18.50 -8.94 14.68
CA THR A 25 17.28 -8.87 13.86
C THR A 25 17.29 -7.77 12.81
N VAL A 26 18.16 -6.75 12.92
CA VAL A 26 18.33 -5.72 11.88
C VAL A 26 18.89 -6.30 10.58
N ARG A 27 19.61 -7.44 10.65
CA ARG A 27 20.11 -8.15 9.47
C ARG A 27 19.07 -9.05 8.82
N ASP A 28 17.93 -9.28 9.48
CA ASP A 28 16.87 -10.11 8.92
C ASP A 28 16.28 -9.46 7.67
N ARG A 29 15.73 -10.32 6.80
CA ARG A 29 14.95 -9.82 5.67
C ARG A 29 13.79 -8.99 6.23
N SER A 30 13.70 -7.74 5.78
CA SER A 30 12.55 -6.89 6.07
C SER A 30 11.26 -7.61 5.68
N ARG A 31 10.29 -7.63 6.58
CA ARG A 31 8.97 -8.21 6.29
C ARG A 31 8.38 -7.49 5.08
N ARG A 32 7.64 -8.25 4.26
CA ARG A 32 6.82 -7.63 3.22
C ARG A 32 5.92 -6.63 3.93
N ARG A 33 5.99 -5.36 3.53
CA ARG A 33 5.08 -4.33 4.03
C ARG A 33 3.67 -4.87 3.84
N GLU A 34 2.87 -4.89 4.91
CA GLU A 34 1.44 -5.20 4.78
C GLU A 34 0.91 -4.35 3.63
N THR A 35 0.36 -5.03 2.64
CA THR A 35 -0.14 -4.35 1.46
C THR A 35 -1.21 -3.40 1.97
N ASP A 36 -1.14 -2.12 1.61
CA ASP A 36 -2.12 -1.13 2.08
C ASP A 36 -3.51 -1.53 1.56
N ASP A 37 -4.25 -2.25 2.40
CA ASP A 37 -5.54 -2.87 2.09
C ASP A 37 -6.71 -1.93 2.44
N ARG A 38 -6.41 -0.74 3.00
CA ARG A 38 -7.41 0.29 3.32
C ARG A 38 -8.19 0.72 2.10
N LEU A 39 -7.50 1.01 0.99
CA LEU A 39 -8.15 1.43 -0.24
C LEU A 39 -9.05 0.33 -0.81
N PRO A 40 -8.58 -0.92 -1.05
CA PRO A 40 -9.45 -2.03 -1.42
C PRO A 40 -10.69 -2.19 -0.52
N ALA A 41 -10.54 -2.06 0.80
CA ALA A 41 -11.66 -2.13 1.74
C ALA A 41 -12.69 -1.01 1.55
N ILE A 42 -12.25 0.23 1.35
CA ILE A 42 -13.13 1.37 1.06
C ILE A 42 -13.90 1.14 -0.24
N VAL A 43 -13.22 0.72 -1.31
CA VAL A 43 -13.87 0.52 -2.61
C VAL A 43 -14.86 -0.64 -2.56
N ALA A 44 -14.54 -1.70 -1.83
CA ALA A 44 -15.45 -2.81 -1.57
C ALA A 44 -16.69 -2.35 -0.79
N ALA A 45 -16.52 -1.53 0.25
CA ALA A 45 -17.63 -1.00 1.03
C ALA A 45 -18.56 -0.11 0.16
N ILE A 46 -18.00 0.73 -0.71
CA ILE A 46 -18.78 1.56 -1.64
C ILE A 46 -19.57 0.68 -2.62
N LYS A 47 -18.91 -0.31 -3.25
CA LYS A 47 -19.55 -1.23 -4.21
C LYS A 47 -20.56 -2.17 -3.55
N GLY A 48 -20.33 -2.56 -2.30
CA GLY A 48 -21.26 -3.38 -1.52
C GLY A 48 -22.52 -2.62 -1.10
N ALA A 49 -22.38 -1.31 -0.82
CA ALA A 49 -23.53 -0.45 -0.51
C ALA A 49 -24.38 -0.11 -1.74
N ASP A 50 -23.76 -0.06 -2.92
CA ASP A 50 -24.44 0.17 -4.21
C ASP A 50 -23.80 -0.72 -5.30
N PRO A 51 -24.36 -1.92 -5.57
CA PRO A 51 -23.82 -2.85 -6.54
C PRO A 51 -23.85 -2.35 -7.99
N ASP A 52 -24.65 -1.34 -8.32
CA ASP A 52 -24.78 -0.80 -9.68
C ASP A 52 -23.94 0.46 -9.88
N ILE A 53 -23.28 0.94 -8.82
CA ILE A 53 -22.41 2.11 -8.90
C ILE A 53 -21.35 1.95 -10.00
N THR A 54 -21.19 3.00 -10.79
CA THR A 54 -20.20 3.04 -11.87
C THR A 54 -18.80 3.29 -11.32
N LEU A 55 -17.77 2.88 -12.06
CA LEU A 55 -16.36 3.15 -11.69
C LEU A 55 -16.10 4.65 -11.53
N GLN A 56 -16.71 5.48 -12.40
CA GLN A 56 -16.57 6.93 -12.32
C GLN A 56 -17.23 7.52 -11.07
N ALA A 57 -18.41 7.02 -10.68
CA ALA A 57 -19.07 7.46 -9.46
C ALA A 57 -18.26 7.07 -8.20
N ILE A 58 -17.60 5.92 -8.21
CA ILE A 58 -16.65 5.55 -7.16
C ILE A 58 -15.45 6.51 -7.11
N CYS A 59 -14.86 6.88 -8.26
CA CYS A 59 -13.80 7.91 -8.31
C CYS A 59 -14.25 9.19 -7.60
N ASN A 60 -15.41 9.72 -8.00
CA ASN A 60 -15.95 10.95 -7.44
C ASN A 60 -16.16 10.84 -5.93
N ARG A 61 -16.61 9.68 -5.44
CA ARG A 61 -16.81 9.42 -4.01
C ARG A 61 -15.50 9.37 -3.23
N LEU A 62 -14.46 8.73 -3.78
CA LEU A 62 -13.12 8.73 -3.19
C LEU A 62 -12.54 10.16 -3.10
N GLU A 63 -12.73 10.96 -4.15
CA GLU A 63 -12.31 12.37 -4.17
C GLU A 63 -13.08 13.21 -3.14
N ALA A 64 -14.40 13.02 -3.03
CA ALA A 64 -15.25 13.69 -2.04
C ALA A 64 -14.86 13.33 -0.60
N MET A 65 -14.44 12.08 -0.37
CA MET A 65 -13.87 11.60 0.89
C MET A 65 -12.44 12.10 1.14
N ARG A 66 -11.83 12.83 0.19
CA ARG A 66 -10.43 13.28 0.21
C ARG A 66 -9.42 12.12 0.26
N GLU A 67 -9.81 10.95 -0.24
CA GLU A 67 -8.92 9.80 -0.36
C GLU A 67 -7.88 10.05 -1.44
N ARG A 68 -6.61 9.86 -1.09
CA ARG A 68 -5.50 10.01 -2.03
C ARG A 68 -5.24 8.70 -2.75
N THR A 69 -4.90 8.79 -4.03
CA THR A 69 -4.38 7.63 -4.76
C THR A 69 -3.11 7.10 -4.07
N PRO A 70 -2.74 5.82 -4.25
CA PRO A 70 -1.50 5.27 -3.69
C PRO A 70 -0.23 6.06 -4.06
N ARG A 71 -0.27 6.81 -5.17
CA ARG A 71 0.83 7.68 -5.63
C ARG A 71 0.69 9.14 -5.18
N GLY A 72 -0.28 9.46 -4.31
CA GLY A 72 -0.46 10.78 -3.69
C GLY A 72 -1.29 11.79 -4.49
N ARG A 73 -1.75 11.44 -5.70
CA ARG A 73 -2.62 12.32 -6.50
C ARG A 73 -4.02 12.45 -5.89
N THR A 74 -4.66 13.60 -6.10
CA THR A 74 -6.05 13.88 -5.73
C THR A 74 -7.04 13.22 -6.67
N SER A 75 -6.78 13.26 -7.98
CA SER A 75 -7.72 12.74 -8.97
C SER A 75 -7.61 11.22 -9.12
N TRP A 76 -8.77 10.57 -9.17
CA TRP A 76 -8.94 9.15 -9.37
C TRP A 76 -9.27 8.83 -10.83
N GLN A 77 -8.78 7.69 -11.29
CA GLN A 77 -9.05 7.16 -12.62
C GLN A 77 -9.87 5.88 -12.52
N PRO A 78 -10.86 5.65 -13.40
CA PRO A 78 -11.69 4.45 -13.37
C PRO A 78 -10.88 3.14 -13.39
N SER A 79 -9.75 3.12 -14.10
CA SER A 79 -8.84 1.96 -14.15
C SER A 79 -8.22 1.64 -12.78
N SER A 80 -7.86 2.65 -12.00
CA SER A 80 -7.35 2.48 -10.63
C SER A 80 -8.43 1.87 -9.72
N VAL A 81 -9.67 2.33 -9.85
CA VAL A 81 -10.81 1.79 -9.11
C VAL A 81 -11.06 0.33 -9.48
N LYS A 82 -11.03 0.00 -10.78
CA LYS A 82 -11.16 -1.38 -11.26
C LYS A 82 -10.11 -2.30 -10.63
N MET A 83 -8.84 -1.89 -10.67
CA MET A 83 -7.74 -2.63 -10.06
C MET A 83 -7.94 -2.79 -8.53
N LEU A 84 -8.48 -1.78 -7.85
CA LEU A 84 -8.78 -1.89 -6.42
C LEU A 84 -9.93 -2.86 -6.13
N LEU A 85 -10.95 -2.91 -6.97
CA LEU A 85 -12.05 -3.88 -6.85
C LEU A 85 -11.55 -5.30 -7.09
N GLU A 86 -10.76 -5.53 -8.14
CA GLU A 86 -10.11 -6.84 -8.39
C GLU A 86 -9.26 -7.28 -7.21
N ARG A 87 -8.49 -6.35 -6.63
CA ARG A 87 -7.71 -6.60 -5.42
C ARG A 87 -8.60 -6.89 -4.21
N ALA A 88 -9.71 -6.19 -4.05
CA ALA A 88 -10.64 -6.42 -2.96
C ALA A 88 -11.28 -7.82 -3.04
N THR A 89 -11.56 -8.30 -4.26
CA THR A 89 -11.98 -9.70 -4.49
C THR A 89 -10.90 -10.68 -4.05
N THR A 90 -9.64 -10.47 -4.46
CA THR A 90 -8.52 -11.35 -4.05
C THR A 90 -8.33 -11.38 -2.52
N LEU A 91 -8.65 -10.28 -1.84
CA LEU A 91 -8.63 -10.18 -0.38
C LEU A 91 -9.89 -10.76 0.30
N GLY A 92 -10.87 -11.23 -0.46
CA GLY A 92 -12.14 -11.75 0.06
C GLY A 92 -13.08 -10.68 0.63
N LEU A 93 -12.82 -9.40 0.34
CA LEU A 93 -13.61 -8.26 0.82
C LEU A 93 -14.86 -8.03 -0.04
N LEU A 94 -14.90 -8.61 -1.24
CA LEU A 94 -16.00 -8.50 -2.17
C LEU A 94 -16.20 -9.82 -2.90
N LEU A 95 -17.44 -10.28 -2.98
CA LEU A 95 -17.78 -11.49 -3.74
C LEU A 95 -17.83 -11.15 -5.24
N GLN A 96 -17.13 -11.91 -6.08
CA GLN A 96 -17.37 -11.86 -7.52
C GLN A 96 -18.82 -12.31 -7.78
N ARG A 97 -19.62 -11.41 -8.34
CA ARG A 97 -20.92 -11.74 -8.94
C ARG A 97 -20.78 -11.71 -10.45
#